data_AF-A0A845R8K3-F1
#
_entry.id   AF-A0A845R8K3-F1
#
_cell.length_a   1.000
_cell.length_b   1.000
_cell.length_c   1.000
_cell.angle_alpha   90.00
_cell.angle_beta   90.00
_cell.angle_gamma   90.00
#
_symmetry.space_group_name_H-M   'P 1'
#
loop_
_entity.id
_entity.type
_entity.pdbx_description
1 polymer ?
#
loop_
_entity_poly.entity_id
_entity_poly.type
_entity_poly.pdbx_seq_one_letter_code
_entity_poly.pdbx_strand_id
1 'polypeptide(L)'
;MKQKKWLIPICAIAGVLLLCGAFLWYLKANSLTLSVGRFLRTDNGFCMLVDEHGPIRLSNTEGKSTLCDGLASGDKILVLRGTFVRDSLPGQTWARAVFKLSGGMVSDIPEAVLTQLAALGMQPVQS
;
A
#
# COMPACT_ATOMS: atom_id res chain seq x y z
N MET A 1 19.00 -49.27 0.04
CA MET A 1 19.17 -47.83 -0.30
C MET A 1 17.94 -47.07 0.22
N LYS A 2 18.04 -46.42 1.39
CA LYS A 2 16.90 -45.69 2.00
C LYS A 2 16.60 -44.46 1.13
N GLN A 3 15.41 -44.46 0.54
CA GLN A 3 14.89 -43.43 -0.37
C GLN A 3 15.02 -42.02 0.22
N LYS A 4 15.51 -41.09 -0.61
CA LYS A 4 15.78 -39.65 -0.37
C LYS A 4 14.51 -38.82 -0.05
N LYS A 5 13.60 -39.32 0.79
CA LYS A 5 12.33 -38.68 1.12
C LYS A 5 12.49 -37.33 1.83
N TRP A 6 13.64 -37.09 2.45
CA TRP A 6 13.99 -35.82 3.11
C TRP A 6 14.65 -34.78 2.20
N LEU A 7 15.14 -35.14 1.00
CA LEU A 7 15.72 -34.14 0.09
C LEU A 7 14.66 -33.22 -0.51
N ILE A 8 13.47 -33.75 -0.80
CA ILE A 8 12.37 -32.99 -1.42
C ILE A 8 11.94 -31.80 -0.54
N PRO A 9 11.65 -31.96 0.77
CA PRO A 9 11.30 -30.81 1.61
C PRO A 9 12.47 -29.84 1.80
N ILE A 10 13.71 -30.32 1.86
CA ILE A 10 14.90 -29.44 1.97
C ILE A 10 15.08 -28.59 0.71
N CYS A 11 14.96 -29.20 -0.47
CA CYS A 11 15.01 -28.48 -1.74
C CYS A 11 13.85 -27.50 -1.89
N ALA A 12 12.64 -27.85 -1.42
CA ALA A 12 11.50 -26.94 -1.41
C ALA A 12 11.76 -25.72 -0.52
N ILE A 13 12.29 -25.92 0.70
CA ILE A 13 12.64 -24.83 1.61
C ILE A 13 13.75 -23.94 1.02
N ALA A 14 14.79 -24.55 0.44
CA ALA A 14 15.86 -23.80 -0.23
C ALA A 14 15.32 -22.99 -1.42
N GLY A 15 14.40 -23.54 -2.20
CA GLY A 15 13.71 -22.83 -3.28
C GLY A 15 12.91 -21.64 -2.78
N VAL A 16 12.11 -21.81 -1.72
CA VAL A 16 11.34 -20.72 -1.10
C VAL A 16 12.25 -19.62 -0.55
N LEU A 17 13.36 -19.99 0.09
CA LEU A 17 14.37 -19.05 0.59
C LEU A 17 15.01 -18.24 -0.55
N LEU A 18 15.36 -18.89 -1.66
CA LEU A 18 15.91 -18.22 -2.85
C LEU A 18 14.91 -17.23 -3.45
N LEU A 19 13.63 -17.62 -3.56
CA LEU A 19 12.58 -16.74 -4.05
C LEU A 19 12.37 -15.53 -3.13
N CYS A 20 12.37 -15.75 -1.81
CA CYS A 20 12.24 -14.68 -0.84
C CYS A 20 13.44 -13.72 -0.91
N GLY A 21 14.66 -14.25 -1.03
CA GLY A 21 15.88 -13.44 -1.21
C GLY A 21 15.85 -12.60 -2.49
N ALA A 22 15.46 -13.20 -3.62
CA ALA A 22 15.32 -12.49 -4.89
C ALA A 22 14.26 -11.39 -4.83
N PHE A 23 13.13 -11.65 -4.17
CA PHE A 23 12.06 -10.66 -3.99
C PHE A 23 12.52 -9.49 -3.11
N LEU A 24 13.17 -9.75 -1.97
CA LEU A 24 13.72 -8.72 -1.10
C LEU A 24 14.80 -7.88 -1.80
N TRP A 25 15.66 -8.53 -2.58
CA TRP A 25 16.65 -7.84 -3.41
C TRP A 25 15.98 -6.93 -4.44
N TYR A 26 14.95 -7.42 -5.13
CA TYR A 26 14.19 -6.64 -6.09
C TYR A 26 13.56 -5.39 -5.47
N LEU A 27 12.94 -5.52 -4.29
CA LEU A 27 12.36 -4.39 -3.57
C LEU A 27 13.42 -3.34 -3.23
N LYS A 28 14.56 -3.77 -2.70
CA LYS A 28 15.67 -2.87 -2.35
C LYS A 28 16.27 -2.19 -3.58
N ALA A 29 16.48 -2.93 -4.66
CA ALA A 29 17.05 -2.41 -5.91
C ALA A 29 16.16 -1.34 -6.56
N ASN A 30 14.83 -1.47 -6.43
CA ASN A 30 13.87 -0.51 -6.97
C ASN A 30 13.38 0.53 -5.94
N SER A 31 13.99 0.58 -4.74
CA SER A 31 13.57 1.48 -3.65
C SER A 31 12.08 1.38 -3.34
N LEU A 32 11.55 0.16 -3.31
CA LEU A 32 10.15 -0.17 -3.04
C LEU A 32 9.96 -0.62 -1.59
N THR A 33 8.81 -0.26 -1.02
CA THR A 33 8.35 -0.72 0.29
C THR A 33 6.87 -1.08 0.26
N LEU A 34 6.48 -1.98 1.17
CA LEU A 34 5.10 -2.38 1.38
C LEU A 34 4.53 -1.60 2.58
N SER A 35 3.35 -1.04 2.41
CA SER A 35 2.67 -0.27 3.45
C SER A 35 1.21 -0.70 3.52
N VAL A 36 0.71 -0.88 4.74
CA VAL A 36 -0.68 -1.30 5.00
C VAL A 36 -1.37 -0.16 5.70
N GLY A 37 -2.60 0.13 5.29
CA GLY A 37 -3.38 1.21 5.88
C GLY A 37 -4.81 1.23 5.39
N ARG A 38 -5.50 2.33 5.70
CA ARG A 38 -6.86 2.58 5.24
C ARG A 38 -6.85 3.43 3.99
N PHE A 39 -7.61 3.02 2.99
CA PHE A 39 -7.80 3.82 1.79
C PHE A 39 -8.70 5.02 2.10
N LEU A 40 -8.35 6.17 1.56
CA LEU A 40 -9.19 7.35 1.61
C LEU A 40 -9.19 8.02 0.24
N ARG A 41 -10.39 8.21 -0.32
CA ARG A 41 -10.58 9.02 -1.53
C ARG A 41 -11.09 10.39 -1.11
N THR A 42 -10.44 11.44 -1.59
CA THR A 42 -10.93 12.82 -1.39
C THR A 42 -11.82 13.26 -2.54
N ASP A 43 -12.66 14.25 -2.30
CA ASP A 43 -13.48 14.97 -3.28
C ASP A 43 -12.70 15.44 -4.53
N ASN A 44 -11.47 15.87 -4.34
CA ASN A 44 -10.55 16.26 -5.42
C ASN A 44 -10.02 15.08 -6.26
N GLY A 45 -10.52 13.86 -6.03
CA GLY A 45 -10.14 12.65 -6.74
C GLY A 45 -8.79 12.06 -6.32
N PHE A 46 -8.15 12.60 -5.28
CA PHE A 46 -6.89 12.06 -4.79
C PHE A 46 -7.10 10.76 -4.03
N CYS A 47 -6.20 9.82 -4.30
CA CYS A 47 -6.07 8.58 -3.56
C CYS A 47 -5.08 8.77 -2.42
N MET A 48 -5.49 8.41 -1.22
CA MET A 48 -4.64 8.46 -0.04
C MET A 48 -4.60 7.12 0.67
N LEU A 49 -3.42 6.81 1.20
CA LEU A 49 -3.20 5.77 2.18
C LEU A 49 -3.10 6.45 3.54
N VAL A 50 -3.93 6.04 4.48
CA VAL A 50 -3.84 6.44 5.88
C VAL A 50 -3.14 5.32 6.64
N ASP A 51 -1.88 5.54 6.98
CA ASP A 51 -1.09 4.66 7.84
C ASP A 51 -0.94 5.25 9.26
N GLU A 52 -0.13 4.62 10.09
CA GLU A 52 0.11 5.05 11.48
C GLU A 52 0.78 6.44 11.58
N HIS A 53 1.41 6.92 10.51
CA HIS A 53 2.08 8.22 10.47
C HIS A 53 1.20 9.33 9.88
N GLY A 54 0.09 8.98 9.25
CA GLY A 54 -0.90 9.92 8.74
C GLY A 54 -1.27 9.69 7.27
N PRO A 55 -1.92 10.67 6.62
CA PRO A 55 -2.34 10.55 5.24
C PRO A 55 -1.18 10.75 4.27
N ILE A 56 -0.95 9.76 3.40
CA ILE A 56 0.00 9.80 2.31
C ILE A 56 -0.75 9.73 0.99
N ARG A 57 -0.63 10.76 0.16
CA ARG A 57 -1.18 10.78 -1.19
C ARG A 57 -0.37 9.85 -2.09
N LEU A 58 -1.10 8.95 -2.76
CA LEU A 58 -0.57 8.01 -3.73
C LEU A 58 -0.65 8.63 -5.13
N SER A 59 0.49 8.78 -5.79
CA SER A 59 0.55 9.15 -7.20
C SER A 59 0.86 7.93 -8.06
N ASN A 60 0.27 7.85 -9.26
CA ASN A 60 0.64 6.83 -10.24
C ASN A 60 1.82 7.33 -11.09
N THR A 61 2.86 6.52 -11.25
CA THR A 61 3.98 6.76 -12.15
C THR A 61 3.60 6.64 -13.65
N GLU A 62 2.51 5.93 -13.97
CA GLU A 62 2.12 5.60 -15.36
C GLU A 62 0.88 6.34 -15.88
N GLY A 63 0.30 7.29 -15.13
CA GLY A 63 -0.88 8.04 -15.60
C GLY A 63 -2.16 7.21 -15.79
N LYS A 64 -2.17 5.92 -15.42
CA LYS A 64 -3.40 5.12 -15.38
C LYS A 64 -4.25 5.58 -14.19
N SER A 65 -5.39 6.19 -14.47
CA SER A 65 -6.38 6.63 -13.47
C SER A 65 -6.94 5.49 -12.62
N THR A 66 -6.60 4.24 -12.93
CA THR A 66 -7.23 3.03 -12.41
C THR A 66 -6.64 2.50 -11.10
N LEU A 67 -5.63 3.17 -10.54
CA LEU A 67 -4.88 2.64 -9.38
C LEU A 67 -5.78 2.46 -8.13
N CYS A 68 -6.88 3.21 -8.07
CA CYS A 68 -7.81 3.18 -6.96
C CYS A 68 -9.24 2.86 -7.40
N ASP A 69 -9.40 2.32 -8.61
CA ASP A 69 -10.72 1.92 -9.09
C ASP A 69 -11.22 0.73 -8.29
N GLY A 70 -12.50 0.76 -7.93
CA GLY A 70 -13.12 -0.28 -7.10
C GLY A 70 -12.77 -0.24 -5.61
N LEU A 71 -12.03 0.76 -5.15
CA LEU A 71 -11.78 1.00 -3.72
C LEU A 71 -12.77 2.01 -3.13
N ALA A 72 -13.27 1.68 -1.94
CA ALA A 72 -14.14 2.50 -1.12
C ALA A 72 -13.36 3.11 0.06
N SER A 73 -13.71 4.33 0.47
CA SER A 73 -13.06 4.99 1.61
C SER A 73 -13.28 4.17 2.88
N GLY A 74 -12.18 3.82 3.57
CA GLY A 74 -12.17 2.91 4.72
C GLY A 74 -11.66 1.50 4.41
N ASP A 75 -11.59 1.11 3.14
CA ASP A 75 -11.03 -0.19 2.75
C ASP A 75 -9.62 -0.38 3.31
N LYS A 76 -9.33 -1.57 3.83
CA LYS A 76 -7.97 -1.93 4.22
C LYS A 76 -7.19 -2.30 2.97
N ILE A 77 -6.10 -1.61 2.72
CA ILE A 77 -5.29 -1.80 1.51
C ILE A 77 -3.83 -2.09 1.85
N LEU A 78 -3.19 -2.86 0.97
CA LEU A 78 -1.75 -3.05 0.90
C LEU A 78 -1.24 -2.28 -0.33
N VAL A 79 -0.28 -1.39 -0.12
CA VAL A 79 0.31 -0.56 -1.16
C VAL A 79 1.77 -0.92 -1.33
N LEU A 80 2.15 -1.23 -2.57
CA LEU A 80 3.54 -1.30 -2.99
C LEU A 80 3.92 0.08 -3.51
N ARG A 81 4.75 0.80 -2.74
CA ARG A 81 5.10 2.20 -3.00
C ARG A 81 6.60 2.44 -2.95
N GLY A 82 7.02 3.63 -3.35
CA GLY A 82 8.37 4.10 -3.08
C GLY A 82 8.70 4.21 -1.61
N THR A 83 9.96 3.98 -1.26
CA THR A 83 10.49 4.27 0.07
C THR A 83 10.46 5.76 0.37
N PHE A 84 10.71 6.61 -0.62
CA PHE A 84 10.70 8.05 -0.47
C PHE A 84 9.28 8.62 -0.45
N VAL A 85 8.98 9.39 0.59
CA VAL A 85 7.80 10.24 0.69
C VAL A 85 8.28 11.67 0.54
N ARG A 86 7.75 12.39 -0.46
CA ARG A 86 8.02 13.79 -0.67
C ARG A 86 7.45 14.60 0.48
N ASP A 87 8.29 15.48 1.01
CA ASP A 87 7.93 16.48 2.02
C ASP A 87 6.95 17.49 1.41
N SER A 88 5.67 17.15 1.55
CA SER A 88 4.51 17.89 1.09
C SER A 88 3.40 17.59 2.09
N LEU A 89 2.42 18.49 2.22
CA LEU A 89 1.28 18.26 3.11
C LEU A 89 0.01 18.13 2.26
N PRO A 90 -0.62 16.94 2.20
CA PRO A 90 -0.17 15.64 2.75
C PRO A 90 1.04 15.08 1.97
N GLY A 91 1.79 14.19 2.64
CA GLY A 91 2.98 13.56 2.09
C GLY A 91 2.68 12.83 0.78
N GLN A 92 3.59 12.84 -0.18
CA GLN A 92 3.34 12.25 -1.51
C GLN A 92 4.33 11.15 -1.82
N THR A 93 3.83 10.00 -2.28
CA THR A 93 4.68 8.91 -2.73
C THR A 93 4.10 8.27 -3.98
N TRP A 94 4.98 7.71 -4.79
CA TRP A 94 4.59 6.96 -5.96
C TRP A 94 4.11 5.57 -5.54
N ALA A 95 2.94 5.18 -6.02
CA ALA A 95 2.36 3.86 -5.83
C ALA A 95 2.54 3.05 -7.11
N ARG A 96 3.07 1.84 -6.96
CA ARG A 96 3.23 0.89 -8.07
C ARG A 96 2.07 -0.10 -8.16
N ALA A 97 1.51 -0.48 -7.02
CA ALA A 97 0.33 -1.32 -6.95
C ALA A 97 -0.43 -1.07 -5.64
N VAL A 98 -1.75 -1.24 -5.69
CA VAL A 98 -2.64 -1.21 -4.53
C VAL A 98 -3.49 -2.48 -4.56
N PHE A 99 -3.58 -3.16 -3.42
CA PHE A 99 -4.35 -4.38 -3.26
C PHE A 99 -5.35 -4.19 -2.13
N LYS A 100 -6.63 -4.47 -2.38
CA LYS A 100 -7.65 -4.52 -1.33
C LYS A 100 -7.45 -5.78 -0.49
N LEU A 101 -7.29 -5.61 0.82
CA LEU A 101 -7.19 -6.70 1.79
C LEU A 101 -8.55 -7.01 2.41
N SER A 102 -9.31 -5.97 2.78
CA SER A 102 -10.65 -6.12 3.33
C SER A 102 -11.49 -4.87 3.08
N GLY A 103 -12.81 -5.02 3.18
CA GLY A 103 -13.72 -3.87 3.26
C GLY A 103 -13.45 -3.02 4.52
N GLY A 104 -13.96 -1.80 4.51
CA GLY A 104 -14.06 -0.96 5.69
C GLY A 104 -14.94 0.25 5.44
N MET A 105 -15.11 1.08 6.48
CA MET A 105 -15.93 2.28 6.44
C MET A 105 -15.10 3.52 6.75
N VAL A 106 -15.61 4.71 6.39
CA VAL A 106 -14.95 5.99 6.72
C VAL A 106 -14.74 6.15 8.23
N SER A 107 -15.60 5.55 9.06
CA SER A 107 -15.44 5.51 10.52
C SER A 107 -14.20 4.73 10.99
N ASP A 108 -13.64 3.86 10.16
CA ASP A 108 -12.40 3.14 10.45
C ASP A 108 -11.15 4.03 10.25
N ILE A 109 -11.33 5.23 9.69
CA ILE A 109 -10.26 6.21 9.48
C ILE A 109 -10.14 7.07 10.73
N PRO A 110 -8.93 7.27 11.29
CA PRO A 110 -8.74 8.10 12.47
C PRO A 110 -9.28 9.52 12.28
N GLU A 111 -10.10 10.00 13.22
CA GLU A 111 -10.72 11.32 13.18
C GLU A 111 -9.69 12.46 13.11
N ALA A 112 -8.52 12.28 13.72
CA ALA A 112 -7.40 13.22 13.63
C ALA A 112 -6.97 13.46 12.16
N VAL A 113 -6.98 12.41 11.33
CA VAL A 113 -6.63 12.50 9.91
C VAL A 113 -7.72 13.23 9.14
N LEU A 114 -8.99 12.93 9.43
CA LEU A 114 -10.12 13.62 8.81
C LEU A 114 -10.12 15.12 9.12
N THR A 115 -9.85 15.49 10.36
CA THR A 115 -9.73 16.89 10.80
C THR A 115 -8.57 17.60 10.10
N GLN A 116 -7.41 16.96 9.98
CA GLN A 116 -6.26 17.52 9.25
C GLN A 116 -6.59 17.77 7.77
N LEU A 117 -7.26 16.82 7.13
CA LEU A 117 -7.65 16.96 5.72
C LEU A 117 -8.71 18.04 5.52
N ALA A 118 -9.68 18.14 6.44
CA ALA A 118 -10.68 19.19 6.44
C ALA A 118 -10.04 20.59 6.57
N ALA A 119 -9.01 20.74 7.40
CA ALA A 119 -8.25 21.99 7.52
C ALA A 119 -7.51 22.37 6.22
N LEU A 120 -7.21 21.39 5.37
CA LEU A 120 -6.61 21.58 4.05
C LEU A 120 -7.67 21.72 2.93
N GLY A 121 -8.96 21.78 3.27
CA GLY A 121 -10.05 21.89 2.32
C GLY A 121 -10.30 20.62 1.51
N MET A 122 -9.91 19.45 2.02
CA MET A 122 -10.12 18.15 1.38
C MET A 122 -11.12 17.33 2.19
N GLN A 123 -12.22 16.91 1.57
CA GLN A 123 -13.23 16.09 2.25
C GLN A 123 -13.17 14.63 1.80
N PRO A 124 -13.36 13.67 2.73
CA PRO A 124 -13.48 12.26 2.39
C PRO A 124 -14.76 12.01 1.57
N VAL A 125 -14.63 11.30 0.45
CA VAL A 125 -15.80 10.80 -0.29
C VAL A 125 -16.42 9.66 0.51
N GLN A 126 -17.68 9.83 0.89
CA GLN A 126 -18.50 8.76 1.44
C GLN A 126 -19.00 7.91 0.27
N SER A 127 -18.50 6.69 0.17
CA SER A 127 -18.87 5.70 -0.85
C SER A 127 -19.68 4.57 -0.23
#